data_AF-A0A2D7ZH99-F1
#
_entry.id   AF-A0A2D7ZH99-F1
#
_cell.length_a   1.000
_cell.length_b   1.000
_cell.length_c   1.000
_cell.angle_alpha   90.00
_cell.angle_beta   90.00
_cell.angle_gamma   90.00
#
_symmetry.space_group_name_H-M   'P 1'
#
loop_
_entity.id
_entity.type
_entity.pdbx_description
1 polymer ?
#
loop_
_entity_poly.entity_id
_entity_poly.type
_entity_poly.pdbx_seq_one_letter_code
_entity_poly.pdbx_strand_id
1 'polypeptide(L)'
;MNVSAGLFRNTTGVRLRRCVALCLGTAVLTGCASVNPFATAPVDPQSPAAKAVLEAARADRAYPKFSDIPPAPTDVRPPRAWAAAVADVEAARANLYAETAPATWTLSETEAFAARALADVSPPPVAGAPANTEAFARDARERATPPPSSR
;
A
#
# COMPACT_ATOMS: atom_id res chain seq x y z
N MET A 1 23.42 56.63 -62.38
CA MET A 1 23.81 55.42 -61.63
C MET A 1 22.77 55.15 -60.56
N ASN A 2 22.32 53.90 -60.51
CA ASN A 2 21.61 53.17 -59.45
C ASN A 2 20.17 53.56 -59.03
N VAL A 3 19.27 52.85 -59.72
CA VAL A 3 17.99 52.24 -59.34
C VAL A 3 17.85 51.90 -57.84
N SER A 4 16.64 52.10 -57.30
CA SER A 4 16.08 51.26 -56.23
C SER A 4 14.64 50.92 -56.61
N ALA A 5 14.44 49.69 -57.09
CA ALA A 5 13.16 49.11 -57.43
C ALA A 5 12.53 48.51 -56.17
N GLY A 6 11.36 49.01 -55.81
CA GLY A 6 10.48 48.37 -54.84
C GLY A 6 9.62 47.28 -55.48
N LEU A 7 9.03 46.48 -54.59
CA LEU A 7 7.80 45.69 -54.75
C LEU A 7 7.91 44.39 -55.53
N PHE A 8 8.07 43.27 -54.81
CA PHE A 8 7.16 42.12 -54.94
C PHE A 8 7.13 41.34 -53.61
N ARG A 9 6.06 41.53 -52.84
CA ARG A 9 5.73 40.71 -51.65
C ARG A 9 5.21 39.35 -52.11
N ASN A 10 5.92 38.29 -51.78
CA ASN A 10 5.62 36.92 -52.19
C ASN A 10 4.59 36.29 -51.22
N THR A 11 3.31 36.22 -51.62
CA THR A 11 2.17 35.69 -50.82
C THR A 11 1.99 34.17 -50.91
N THR A 12 3.00 33.43 -51.38
CA THR A 12 2.90 31.99 -51.66
C THR A 12 3.10 31.09 -50.43
N GLY A 13 3.68 31.59 -49.33
CA GLY A 13 4.04 30.78 -48.15
C GLY A 13 2.90 30.45 -47.15
N VAL A 14 1.75 31.13 -47.23
CA VAL A 14 0.70 31.00 -46.19
C VAL A 14 -0.26 29.84 -46.47
N ARG A 15 -0.47 29.46 -47.74
CA ARG A 15 -1.39 28.37 -48.11
C ARG A 15 -0.78 26.98 -47.86
N LEU A 16 0.52 26.81 -48.08
CA LEU A 16 1.20 25.53 -47.88
C LEU A 16 1.28 25.12 -46.40
N ARG A 17 1.44 26.09 -45.49
CA ARG A 17 1.47 25.86 -44.04
C ARG A 17 0.14 25.37 -43.47
N ARG A 18 -1.00 25.76 -44.08
CA ARG A 18 -2.34 25.35 -43.62
C ARG A 18 -2.68 23.91 -43.97
N CYS A 19 -2.23 23.41 -45.14
CA CYS A 19 -2.48 22.03 -45.53
C CYS A 19 -1.62 21.02 -44.73
N VAL A 20 -0.37 21.35 -44.42
CA VAL A 20 0.49 20.48 -43.60
C VAL A 20 -0.01 20.41 -42.14
N ALA A 21 -0.49 21.52 -41.59
CA ALA A 21 -1.08 21.54 -40.25
C ALA A 21 -2.38 20.73 -40.14
N LEU A 22 -3.19 20.70 -41.20
CA LEU A 22 -4.45 19.95 -41.22
C LEU A 22 -4.21 18.43 -41.29
N CYS A 23 -3.26 17.97 -42.12
CA CYS A 23 -2.94 16.55 -42.25
C CYS A 23 -2.21 15.97 -41.02
N LEU A 24 -1.37 16.77 -40.34
CA LEU A 24 -0.76 16.34 -39.07
C LEU A 24 -1.78 16.27 -37.93
N GLY A 25 -2.77 17.17 -37.92
CA GLY A 25 -3.81 17.21 -36.88
C GLY A 25 -4.76 16.01 -36.92
N THR A 26 -5.09 15.49 -38.10
CA THR A 26 -5.98 14.34 -38.25
C THR A 26 -5.31 12.99 -37.95
N ALA A 27 -3.98 12.89 -38.09
CA ALA A 27 -3.23 11.68 -37.79
C ALA A 27 -3.08 11.40 -36.28
N VAL A 28 -3.10 12.46 -35.45
CA VAL A 28 -3.04 12.32 -33.98
C VAL A 28 -4.37 11.86 -33.40
N LEU A 29 -5.50 12.19 -34.04
CA LEU A 29 -6.85 11.84 -33.56
C LEU A 29 -7.26 10.40 -33.92
N THR A 30 -6.70 9.79 -34.96
CA THR A 30 -6.98 8.39 -35.32
C THR A 30 -6.15 7.38 -34.53
N GLY A 31 -5.07 7.82 -33.85
CA GLY A 31 -4.22 6.95 -33.03
C GLY A 31 -4.94 6.35 -31.81
N CYS A 32 -6.03 6.97 -31.34
CA CYS A 32 -6.83 6.46 -30.22
C CYS A 32 -8.00 5.56 -30.68
N ALA A 33 -8.31 5.50 -31.98
CA ALA A 33 -9.41 4.70 -32.51
C ALA A 33 -8.98 3.28 -32.92
N SER A 34 -7.68 3.03 -33.12
CA SER A 34 -7.15 1.74 -33.57
C SER A 34 -6.71 0.82 -32.43
N VAL A 35 -6.53 1.35 -31.21
CA VAL A 35 -6.24 0.55 -30.01
C VAL A 35 -7.56 0.38 -29.28
N ASN A 36 -8.23 -0.74 -29.47
CA ASN A 36 -9.38 -1.09 -28.64
C ASN A 36 -8.84 -1.59 -27.29
N PRO A 37 -8.89 -0.80 -26.20
CA PRO A 37 -8.38 -1.22 -24.90
C PRO A 37 -9.23 -2.34 -24.28
N PHE A 38 -10.39 -2.62 -24.87
CA PHE A 38 -11.29 -3.71 -24.49
C PHE A 38 -11.16 -4.92 -25.43
N ALA A 39 -10.19 -4.94 -26.34
CA ALA A 39 -9.88 -6.15 -27.10
C ALA A 39 -9.35 -7.21 -26.13
N THR A 40 -10.04 -8.35 -26.08
CA THR A 40 -9.58 -9.51 -25.32
C THR A 40 -8.23 -9.98 -25.85
N ALA A 41 -7.19 -9.91 -25.03
CA ALA A 41 -5.88 -10.42 -25.37
C ALA A 41 -5.94 -11.96 -25.58
N PRO A 42 -5.20 -12.51 -26.56
CA PRO A 42 -5.13 -13.95 -26.74
C PRO A 42 -4.50 -14.60 -25.51
N VAL A 43 -5.09 -15.70 -25.05
CA VAL A 43 -4.55 -16.50 -23.94
C VAL A 43 -3.31 -17.25 -24.43
N ASP A 44 -2.19 -17.10 -23.73
CA ASP A 44 -0.94 -17.82 -24.04
C ASP A 44 -1.11 -19.34 -23.79
N PRO A 45 -0.98 -20.19 -24.83
CA PRO A 45 -1.13 -21.64 -24.69
C PRO A 45 -0.03 -22.32 -23.87
N GLN A 46 1.10 -21.67 -23.61
CA GLN A 46 2.17 -22.21 -22.74
C GLN A 46 1.91 -21.93 -21.25
N SER A 47 0.90 -21.14 -20.90
CA SER A 47 0.57 -20.84 -19.52
C SER A 47 -0.08 -22.04 -18.82
N PRO A 48 0.39 -22.44 -17.62
CA PRO A 48 -0.28 -23.44 -16.80
C PRO A 48 -1.75 -23.10 -16.47
N ALA A 49 -2.11 -21.81 -16.50
CA ALA A 49 -3.47 -21.33 -16.24
C ALA A 49 -4.36 -21.26 -17.50
N ALA A 50 -3.82 -21.51 -18.70
CA ALA A 50 -4.52 -21.30 -19.97
C ALA A 50 -5.84 -22.08 -20.05
N LYS A 51 -5.82 -23.35 -19.64
CA LYS A 51 -7.02 -24.20 -19.61
C LYS A 51 -8.09 -23.64 -18.67
N ALA A 52 -7.70 -23.29 -17.43
CA ALA A 52 -8.62 -22.75 -16.44
C ALA A 52 -9.23 -21.40 -16.85
N VAL A 53 -8.43 -20.52 -17.47
CA VAL A 53 -8.90 -19.22 -17.99
C VAL A 53 -9.89 -19.41 -19.14
N LEU A 54 -9.61 -20.32 -20.08
CA LEU A 54 -10.51 -20.59 -21.20
C LEU A 54 -11.82 -21.26 -20.77
N GLU A 55 -11.75 -22.21 -19.84
CA GLU A 55 -12.95 -22.81 -19.22
C GLU A 55 -13.75 -21.74 -18.46
N ALA A 56 -13.07 -20.87 -17.71
CA ALA A 56 -13.71 -19.80 -16.96
C ALA A 56 -14.38 -18.75 -17.87
N ALA A 57 -13.74 -18.39 -18.98
CA ALA A 57 -14.25 -17.39 -19.93
C ALA A 57 -15.41 -17.92 -20.79
N ARG A 58 -15.45 -19.24 -21.05
CA ARG A 58 -16.52 -19.89 -21.82
C ARG A 58 -17.70 -20.34 -20.96
N ALA A 59 -17.50 -20.48 -19.66
CA ALA A 59 -18.57 -20.83 -18.75
C ALA A 59 -19.66 -19.75 -18.76
N ASP A 60 -20.86 -20.13 -19.17
CA ASP A 60 -22.05 -19.30 -19.03
C ASP A 60 -22.43 -19.24 -17.54
N ARG A 61 -22.17 -18.11 -16.91
CA ARG A 61 -22.44 -17.88 -15.49
C ARG A 61 -23.28 -16.63 -15.35
N ALA A 62 -24.20 -16.65 -14.40
CA ALA A 62 -24.86 -15.43 -13.97
C ALA A 62 -23.81 -14.47 -13.41
N TYR A 63 -23.54 -13.37 -14.12
CA TYR A 63 -22.71 -12.30 -13.62
C TYR A 63 -23.50 -11.50 -12.59
N PRO A 64 -22.87 -11.10 -11.47
CA PRO A 64 -23.50 -10.19 -10.54
C PRO A 64 -23.83 -8.89 -11.27
N LYS A 65 -25.06 -8.45 -11.11
CA LYS A 65 -25.54 -7.18 -11.64
C LYS A 65 -25.25 -6.07 -10.63
N PHE A 66 -25.19 -4.84 -11.11
CA PHE A 66 -25.15 -3.67 -10.21
C PHE A 66 -26.36 -3.60 -9.27
N SER A 67 -27.50 -4.18 -9.65
CA SER A 67 -28.67 -4.33 -8.79
C SER A 67 -28.46 -5.28 -7.61
N ASP A 68 -27.47 -6.16 -7.70
CA ASP A 68 -27.19 -7.16 -6.67
C ASP A 68 -26.24 -6.60 -5.59
N ILE A 69 -25.76 -5.36 -5.78
CA ILE A 69 -24.99 -4.65 -4.75
C ILE A 69 -25.94 -4.33 -3.59
N PRO A 70 -25.64 -4.79 -2.38
CA PRO A 70 -26.47 -4.48 -1.22
C PRO A 70 -26.49 -2.96 -0.97
N PRO A 71 -27.59 -2.43 -0.42
CA PRO A 71 -27.66 -1.02 -0.05
C PRO A 71 -26.57 -0.68 0.97
N ALA A 72 -26.14 0.59 0.97
CA ALA A 72 -25.18 1.07 1.94
C ALA A 72 -25.68 0.77 3.38
N PRO A 73 -24.82 0.27 4.28
CA PRO A 73 -25.20 0.04 5.65
C PRO A 73 -25.67 1.34 6.31
N THR A 74 -26.74 1.27 7.09
CA THR A 74 -27.31 2.44 7.79
C THR A 74 -26.68 2.68 9.16
N ASP A 75 -25.93 1.72 9.66
CA ASP A 75 -25.27 1.68 10.97
C ASP A 75 -23.83 2.21 10.93
N VAL A 76 -23.46 2.94 9.87
CA VAL A 76 -22.13 3.55 9.77
C VAL A 76 -22.00 4.70 10.78
N ARG A 77 -20.93 4.65 11.57
CA ARG A 77 -20.60 5.70 12.54
C ARG A 77 -20.51 7.06 11.83
N PRO A 78 -21.27 8.09 12.27
CA PRO A 78 -21.22 9.41 11.64
C PRO A 78 -19.87 10.11 11.92
N PRO A 79 -19.41 11.03 11.06
CA PRO A 79 -18.12 11.73 11.23
C PRO A 79 -17.95 12.41 12.59
N ARG A 80 -19.02 12.99 13.15
CA ARG A 80 -18.96 13.62 14.49
C ARG A 80 -18.69 12.63 15.62
N ALA A 81 -19.19 11.40 15.50
CA ALA A 81 -18.93 10.36 16.49
C ALA A 81 -17.47 9.87 16.43
N TRP A 82 -16.83 9.92 15.26
CA TRP A 82 -15.38 9.73 15.15
C TRP A 82 -14.59 10.83 15.86
N ALA A 83 -14.97 12.08 15.65
CA ALA A 83 -14.31 13.21 16.31
C ALA A 83 -14.43 13.12 17.85
N ALA A 84 -15.60 12.74 18.36
CA ALA A 84 -15.80 12.51 19.80
C ALA A 84 -14.90 11.39 20.32
N ALA A 85 -14.86 10.23 19.63
CA ALA A 85 -14.00 9.12 20.03
C ALA A 85 -12.50 9.49 20.04
N VAL A 86 -12.05 10.32 19.10
CA VAL A 86 -10.66 10.82 19.09
C VAL A 86 -10.40 11.73 20.29
N ALA A 87 -11.33 12.64 20.60
CA ALA A 87 -11.21 13.52 21.76
C ALA A 87 -11.12 12.72 23.08
N ASP A 88 -11.92 11.65 23.20
CA ASP A 88 -11.90 10.76 24.37
C ASP A 88 -10.54 10.06 24.52
N VAL A 89 -9.95 9.59 23.42
CA VAL A 89 -8.63 8.94 23.43
C VAL A 89 -7.52 9.93 23.81
N GLU A 90 -7.54 11.16 23.29
CA GLU A 90 -6.55 12.18 23.66
C GLU A 90 -6.69 12.60 25.12
N ALA A 91 -7.92 12.69 25.64
CA ALA A 91 -8.16 12.96 27.06
C ALA A 91 -7.64 11.81 27.95
N ALA A 92 -7.93 10.55 27.58
CA ALA A 92 -7.42 9.38 28.30
C ALA A 92 -5.88 9.33 28.28
N ARG A 93 -5.27 9.65 27.14
CA ARG A 93 -3.82 9.79 27.00
C ARG A 93 -3.27 10.84 27.96
N ALA A 94 -3.85 12.05 27.97
CA ALA A 94 -3.40 13.13 28.85
C ALA A 94 -3.48 12.73 30.33
N ASN A 95 -4.56 12.05 30.73
CA ASN A 95 -4.72 11.52 32.08
C ASN A 95 -3.65 10.49 32.41
N LEU A 96 -3.40 9.53 31.50
CA LEU A 96 -2.37 8.51 31.71
C LEU A 96 -0.98 9.14 31.86
N TYR A 97 -0.64 10.18 31.08
CA TYR A 97 0.62 10.89 31.26
C TYR A 97 0.72 11.60 32.61
N ALA A 98 -0.38 12.18 33.09
CA ALA A 98 -0.41 12.80 34.41
C ALA A 98 -0.26 11.76 35.53
N GLU A 99 -0.93 10.62 35.43
CA GLU A 99 -0.87 9.54 36.41
C GLU A 99 0.50 8.84 36.45
N THR A 100 1.16 8.71 35.29
CA THR A 100 2.47 8.05 35.15
C THR A 100 3.66 9.00 35.19
N ALA A 101 3.42 10.29 35.42
CA ALA A 101 4.48 11.29 35.48
C ALA A 101 5.58 10.89 36.49
N PRO A 102 6.86 11.19 36.22
CA PRO A 102 7.92 10.94 37.19
C PRO A 102 7.57 11.58 38.55
N ALA A 103 7.75 10.83 39.63
CA ALA A 103 7.41 11.19 41.01
C ALA A 103 5.92 11.15 41.43
N THR A 104 4.97 10.68 40.59
CA THR A 104 3.60 10.38 41.04
C THR A 104 3.44 8.99 41.64
N TRP A 105 4.43 8.12 41.44
CA TRP A 105 4.48 6.79 42.02
C TRP A 105 5.84 6.58 42.69
N THR A 106 5.83 5.85 43.80
CA THR A 106 7.03 5.39 44.50
C THR A 106 6.93 3.88 44.62
N LEU A 107 7.99 3.17 44.22
CA LEU A 107 8.11 1.74 44.50
C LEU A 107 8.63 1.58 45.92
N SER A 108 7.76 1.22 46.85
CA SER A 108 8.15 0.73 48.18
C SER A 108 8.33 -0.79 48.14
N GLU A 109 9.12 -1.33 49.07
CA GLU A 109 9.25 -2.78 49.29
C GLU A 109 9.80 -3.59 48.10
N THR A 110 10.54 -2.96 47.18
CA THR A 110 11.16 -3.63 46.03
C THR A 110 12.09 -4.77 46.45
N GLU A 111 12.82 -4.59 47.55
CA GLU A 111 13.70 -5.63 48.12
C GLU A 111 12.91 -6.80 48.70
N ALA A 112 11.84 -6.53 49.44
CA ALA A 112 10.97 -7.58 49.99
C ALA A 112 10.22 -8.35 48.89
N PHE A 113 9.77 -7.66 47.84
CA PHE A 113 9.20 -8.27 46.65
C PHE A 113 10.22 -9.17 45.94
N ALA A 114 11.44 -8.67 45.71
CA ALA A 114 12.50 -9.45 45.08
C ALA A 114 12.89 -10.69 45.91
N ALA A 115 12.98 -10.54 47.23
CA ALA A 115 13.25 -11.64 48.15
C ALA A 115 12.15 -12.72 48.12
N ARG A 116 10.87 -12.31 48.08
CA ARG A 116 9.75 -13.24 47.92
C ARG A 116 9.77 -13.95 46.56
N ALA A 117 10.00 -13.20 45.47
CA ALA A 117 10.10 -13.78 44.14
C ALA A 117 11.24 -14.80 44.02
N LEU A 118 12.38 -14.55 44.68
CA LEU A 118 13.48 -15.52 44.76
C LEU A 118 13.13 -16.75 45.60
N ALA A 119 12.34 -16.60 46.67
CA ALA A 119 11.89 -17.70 47.51
C ALA A 119 10.85 -18.60 46.82
N ASP A 120 10.00 -18.03 45.96
CA ASP A 120 8.94 -18.75 45.25
C ASP A 120 9.47 -19.62 44.09
N VAL A 121 10.70 -19.39 43.64
CA VAL A 121 11.32 -20.14 42.55
C VAL A 121 12.14 -21.31 43.10
N SER A 122 11.74 -22.55 42.75
CA SER A 122 12.50 -23.78 43.04
C SER A 122 12.76 -24.58 41.76
N PRO A 123 14.03 -24.89 41.42
CA PRO A 123 15.24 -24.52 42.15
C PRO A 123 15.59 -23.02 42.02
N PRO A 124 16.25 -22.41 43.02
CA PRO A 124 16.58 -20.99 42.99
C PRO A 124 17.42 -20.65 41.75
N PRO A 125 17.16 -19.52 41.08
CA PRO A 125 17.90 -19.13 39.89
C PRO A 125 19.35 -18.81 40.29
N VAL A 126 20.29 -19.52 39.67
CA VAL A 126 21.71 -19.28 39.89
C VAL A 126 22.13 -18.05 39.10
N ALA A 127 22.50 -16.97 39.80
CA ALA A 127 23.01 -15.76 39.16
C ALA A 127 24.27 -16.10 38.33
N GLY A 128 24.18 -15.89 37.02
CA GLY A 128 25.26 -16.22 36.08
C GLY A 128 25.38 -17.69 35.69
N ALA A 129 24.38 -18.55 35.99
CA ALA A 129 24.44 -19.93 35.51
C ALA A 129 24.36 -20.00 33.98
N PRO A 130 25.35 -20.61 33.31
CA PRO A 130 25.35 -20.81 31.86
C PRO A 130 24.32 -21.86 31.42
N ALA A 131 23.67 -22.56 32.35
CA ALA A 131 22.85 -23.74 32.08
C ALA A 131 21.73 -23.49 31.06
N ASN A 132 21.23 -22.25 30.96
CA ASN A 132 20.15 -21.90 30.05
C ASN A 132 20.58 -21.00 28.89
N THR A 133 21.80 -20.44 28.91
CA THR A 133 22.21 -19.48 27.87
C THR A 133 22.47 -20.16 26.53
N GLU A 134 23.17 -21.31 26.52
CA GLU A 134 23.43 -22.03 25.26
C GLU A 134 22.17 -22.74 24.75
N ALA A 135 21.33 -23.26 25.65
CA ALA A 135 20.05 -23.84 25.29
C ALA A 135 19.10 -22.80 24.68
N PHE A 136 19.02 -21.61 25.27
CA PHE A 136 18.27 -20.47 24.75
C PHE A 136 18.85 -19.94 23.43
N ALA A 137 20.17 -19.81 23.34
CA ALA A 137 20.83 -19.39 22.11
C ALA A 137 20.62 -20.39 20.96
N ARG A 138 20.61 -21.70 21.25
CA ARG A 138 20.26 -22.74 20.28
C ARG A 138 18.81 -22.63 19.83
N ASP A 139 17.84 -22.54 20.75
CA ASP A 139 16.42 -22.38 20.43
C ASP A 139 16.16 -21.11 19.61
N ALA A 140 16.86 -20.01 19.92
CA ALA A 140 16.80 -18.77 19.13
C ALA A 140 17.35 -18.94 17.70
N ARG A 141 18.45 -19.70 17.52
CA ARG A 141 19.02 -20.00 16.19
C ARG A 141 18.11 -20.94 15.39
N GLU A 142 17.50 -21.94 16.02
CA GLU A 142 16.57 -22.87 15.38
C GLU A 142 15.29 -22.17 14.89
N ARG A 143 14.81 -21.16 15.63
CA ARG A 143 13.65 -20.35 15.23
C ARG A 143 13.96 -19.30 14.17
N ALA A 144 15.22 -18.95 13.97
CA ALA A 144 15.60 -17.96 12.97
C ALA A 144 15.54 -18.59 11.57
N THR A 145 14.68 -18.08 10.69
CA THR A 145 14.72 -18.43 9.27
C THR A 145 15.94 -17.75 8.62
N PRO A 146 16.89 -18.51 8.05
CA PRO A 146 18.05 -17.90 7.39
C PRO A 146 17.61 -17.03 6.21
N PRO A 147 18.31 -15.91 5.93
CA PRO A 147 18.05 -15.14 4.72
C PRO A 147 18.32 -16.00 3.48
N PRO A 148 17.57 -15.81 2.37
CA PRO A 148 17.79 -16.56 1.14
C PRO A 148 19.21 -16.35 0.62
N SER A 149 19.83 -17.41 0.09
CA SER A 149 21.19 -17.33 -0.45
C SER A 149 21.24 -16.45 -1.69
N SER A 150 22.23 -15.58 -1.78
CA SER A 150 22.54 -14.83 -3.01
C SER A 150 23.27 -15.75 -4.01
N ARG A 151 22.53 -16.55 -4.76
CA ARG A 151 23.02 -17.15 -6.00
C ARG A 151 21.93 -17.07 -7.06
#